data_AF-A0A6P5X4C5-F1
#
_entry.id   AF-A0A6P5X4C5-F1
#
_cell.length_a   1.000
_cell.length_b   1.000
_cell.length_c   1.000
_cell.angle_alpha   90.00
_cell.angle_beta   90.00
_cell.angle_gamma   90.00
#
_symmetry.space_group_name_H-M   'P 1'
#
loop_
_entity.id
_entity.type
_entity.pdbx_description
1 polymer ?
#
loop_
_entity_poly.entity_id
_entity_poly.type
_entity_poly.pdbx_seq_one_letter_code
_entity_poly.pdbx_strand_id
1 'polypeptide(L)'
;MEQLYIYSEKPLFALCYPQICRHCCYCNVLLVERISIRTGKLRPGDVVILRSPQTPRKIICKRLIGMEGDQVTYVVDPKNSDRCKTIVVPKGHVWVEGDYIYDSKDSRNFGAVPYGLLEGRAFWTLLPRKDFGSLAPKPKS
;
A
#
# COMPACT_ATOMS: atom_id res chain seq x y z
N MET A 1 -13.69 0.67 -15.59
CA MET A 1 -13.29 -0.72 -15.25
C MET A 1 -11.79 -0.79 -15.44
N GLU A 2 -11.01 -0.73 -14.36
CA GLU A 2 -9.55 -0.92 -14.42
C GLU A 2 -9.27 -2.35 -13.95
N GLN A 3 -8.95 -3.24 -14.88
CA GLN A 3 -8.54 -4.62 -14.57
C GLN A 3 -7.09 -4.61 -14.10
N LEU A 4 -6.86 -5.23 -12.94
CA LEU A 4 -5.53 -5.56 -12.45
C LEU A 4 -5.08 -6.85 -13.16
N TYR A 5 -4.00 -6.79 -13.94
CA TYR A 5 -3.40 -7.99 -14.53
C TYR A 5 -2.39 -8.57 -13.55
N ILE A 6 -2.66 -9.78 -13.06
CA ILE A 6 -1.79 -10.56 -12.18
C ILE A 6 -1.10 -11.60 -13.06
N TYR A 7 0.22 -11.53 -13.19
CA TYR A 7 1.02 -12.61 -13.78
C TYR A 7 1.66 -13.42 -12.65
N SER A 8 1.45 -14.75 -12.59
CA SER A 8 2.45 -15.78 -12.17
C SER A 8 1.86 -17.15 -11.78
N GLU A 9 2.60 -18.22 -12.10
CA GLU A 9 2.43 -19.61 -11.59
C GLU A 9 3.41 -19.97 -10.42
N LYS A 10 4.11 -18.99 -9.84
CA LYS A 10 5.16 -19.14 -8.80
C LYS A 10 4.97 -18.09 -7.68
N PRO A 11 5.64 -18.17 -6.50
CA PRO A 11 5.36 -17.29 -5.33
C PRO A 11 5.63 -15.78 -5.50
N LEU A 12 6.04 -15.36 -6.70
CA LEU A 12 6.42 -14.00 -7.07
C LEU A 12 5.42 -13.51 -8.12
N PHE A 13 4.74 -12.38 -7.88
CA PHE A 13 3.73 -11.83 -8.79
C PHE A 13 4.17 -10.50 -9.37
N ALA A 14 3.83 -10.27 -10.65
CA ALA A 14 3.96 -8.96 -11.29
C ALA A 14 2.58 -8.27 -11.34
N LEU A 15 2.47 -7.06 -10.80
CA LEU A 15 1.21 -6.30 -10.78
C LEU A 15 1.36 -4.96 -11.53
N CYS A 16 0.48 -4.69 -12.49
CA CYS A 16 0.30 -3.36 -13.08
C CYS A 16 -0.67 -2.54 -12.22
N TYR A 17 -0.20 -1.41 -11.64
CA TYR A 17 -1.05 -0.50 -10.85
C TYR A 17 -1.08 0.93 -11.43
N PRO A 18 -2.25 1.45 -11.82
CA PRO A 18 -2.40 2.86 -12.23
C PRO A 18 -2.49 3.85 -11.05
N GLN A 19 -2.51 3.39 -9.80
CA GLN A 19 -2.84 4.24 -8.64
C GLN A 19 -1.65 4.90 -7.92
N ILE A 20 -0.42 4.66 -8.34
CA ILE A 20 0.80 5.15 -7.65
C ILE A 20 1.28 6.48 -8.24
N CYS A 21 0.91 6.82 -9.49
CA CYS A 21 1.27 8.09 -10.12
C CYS A 21 0.25 8.46 -11.22
N ARG A 22 -0.31 9.67 -11.17
CA ARG A 22 -1.45 10.10 -12.01
C ARG A 22 -1.10 10.59 -13.43
N HIS A 23 0.13 10.39 -13.91
CA HIS A 23 0.55 10.96 -15.19
C HIS A 23 1.33 10.02 -16.12
N CYS A 24 1.13 8.69 -16.05
CA CYS A 24 1.81 7.78 -16.97
C CYS A 24 0.89 6.72 -17.56
N CYS A 25 0.76 6.72 -18.89
CA CYS A 25 0.38 5.58 -19.74
C CYS A 25 1.42 4.43 -19.70
N TYR A 26 2.10 4.24 -18.57
CA TYR A 26 3.06 3.16 -18.35
C TYR A 26 2.55 2.34 -17.18
N CYS A 27 2.12 1.12 -17.47
CA CYS A 27 1.86 0.12 -16.45
C CYS A 27 3.12 -0.08 -15.60
N ASN A 28 3.13 0.46 -14.38
CA ASN A 28 4.22 0.19 -13.44
C ASN A 28 4.14 -1.29 -13.08
N VAL A 29 5.14 -2.08 -13.48
CA VAL A 29 5.20 -3.51 -13.16
C VAL A 29 5.98 -3.65 -11.86
N LEU A 30 5.30 -4.06 -10.80
CA LEU A 30 5.92 -4.27 -9.49
C LEU A 30 6.17 -5.75 -9.24
N LEU A 31 7.34 -6.07 -8.68
CA LEU A 31 7.66 -7.38 -8.16
C LEU A 31 7.17 -7.49 -6.72
N VAL A 32 6.29 -8.47 -6.50
CA VAL A 32 5.60 -8.67 -5.23
C VAL A 32 5.91 -10.05 -4.68
N GLU A 33 6.17 -10.11 -3.38
CA GLU A 33 6.38 -11.35 -2.64
C GLU A 33 5.34 -11.53 -1.52
N ARG A 34 5.03 -12.79 -1.20
CA ARG A 34 4.08 -13.17 -0.13
C ARG A 34 4.75 -13.67 1.15
N ILE A 35 6.07 -13.82 1.12
CA ILE A 35 6.85 -14.45 2.18
C ILE A 35 6.86 -13.54 3.42
N SER A 36 7.10 -12.24 3.25
CA SER A 36 7.17 -11.30 4.38
C SER A 36 5.86 -11.21 5.16
N ILE A 37 4.72 -11.40 4.48
CA ILE A 37 3.42 -11.46 5.15
C ILE A 37 3.31 -12.72 6.00
N ARG A 38 3.71 -13.88 5.44
CA ARG A 38 3.65 -15.16 6.15
C ARG A 38 4.64 -15.23 7.31
N THR A 39 5.81 -14.60 7.18
CA THR A 39 6.84 -14.58 8.22
C THR A 39 6.71 -13.40 9.19
N GLY A 40 5.71 -12.54 9.03
CA GLY A 40 5.53 -11.36 9.88
C GLY A 40 6.64 -10.30 9.76
N LYS A 41 7.37 -10.27 8.64
CA LYS A 41 8.55 -9.41 8.41
C LYS A 41 8.20 -8.07 7.74
N LEU A 42 6.94 -7.66 7.77
CA LEU A 42 6.54 -6.34 7.26
C LEU A 42 7.02 -5.23 8.19
N ARG A 43 7.41 -4.11 7.60
CA ARG A 43 7.89 -2.94 8.32
C ARG A 43 7.19 -1.68 7.80
N PRO A 44 6.92 -0.69 8.67
CA PRO A 44 6.57 0.64 8.21
C PRO A 44 7.53 1.15 7.14
N GLY A 45 6.98 1.75 6.09
CA GLY A 45 7.70 2.15 4.87
C GLY A 45 7.54 1.18 3.71
N ASP A 46 7.20 -0.10 3.96
CA ASP A 46 6.98 -1.09 2.90
C ASP A 46 5.77 -0.73 2.02
N VAL A 47 5.86 -1.08 0.73
CA VAL A 47 4.71 -1.00 -0.18
C VAL A 47 3.97 -2.33 -0.14
N VAL A 48 2.69 -2.30 0.22
CA VAL A 48 1.86 -3.48 0.41
C VAL A 48 0.69 -3.49 -0.56
N ILE A 49 0.38 -4.69 -1.03
CA ILE A 49 -0.78 -5.02 -1.83
C ILE A 49 -1.82 -5.61 -0.89
N LEU A 50 -3.05 -5.14 -0.96
CA LEU A 50 -4.12 -5.59 -0.09
C LEU A 50 -5.48 -5.57 -0.77
N ARG A 51 -6.39 -6.41 -0.30
CA ARG A 51 -7.81 -6.31 -0.67
C ARG A 51 -8.42 -5.07 -0.01
N SER A 52 -9.21 -4.32 -0.77
CA SER A 52 -9.94 -3.18 -0.22
C SER A 52 -11.02 -3.66 0.75
N PRO A 53 -11.05 -3.15 2.00
CA PRO A 53 -12.09 -3.50 2.97
C PRO A 53 -13.48 -3.01 2.55
N GLN A 54 -13.55 -1.93 1.76
CA GLN A 54 -14.80 -1.37 1.26
C GLN A 54 -15.28 -2.03 -0.04
N THR A 55 -14.38 -2.65 -0.82
CA THR A 55 -14.74 -3.28 -2.10
C THR A 55 -13.92 -4.56 -2.27
N PRO A 56 -14.45 -5.73 -1.85
CA PRO A 56 -13.68 -6.99 -1.77
C PRO A 56 -13.09 -7.48 -3.10
N ARG A 57 -13.67 -7.08 -4.24
CA ARG A 57 -13.17 -7.40 -5.59
C ARG A 57 -12.01 -6.51 -6.04
N LYS A 58 -11.70 -5.43 -5.30
CA LYS A 58 -10.67 -4.46 -5.66
C LYS A 58 -9.42 -4.73 -4.82
N ILE A 59 -8.29 -4.95 -5.49
CA ILE A 59 -6.98 -4.96 -4.85
C ILE A 59 -6.39 -3.56 -4.97
N ILE A 60 -5.81 -3.05 -3.90
CA ILE A 60 -5.16 -1.74 -3.84
C ILE A 60 -3.69 -1.89 -3.44
N CYS A 61 -2.88 -0.93 -3.84
CA CYS A 61 -1.47 -0.82 -3.45
C CYS A 61 -1.32 0.44 -2.61
N LYS A 62 -0.76 0.31 -1.41
CA LYS A 62 -0.57 1.40 -0.43
C LYS A 62 0.74 1.22 0.31
N ARG A 63 1.20 2.27 0.98
CA ARG A 63 2.36 2.22 1.87
C ARG A 63 1.91 1.88 3.28
N LEU A 64 2.63 0.96 3.92
CA LEU A 64 2.46 0.62 5.31
C LEU A 64 3.04 1.75 6.18
N ILE A 65 2.24 2.38 7.00
CA ILE A 65 2.65 3.52 7.85
C ILE A 65 2.81 3.08 9.31
N GLY A 66 1.91 2.23 9.79
CA GLY A 66 1.91 1.75 11.17
C GLY A 66 1.48 0.30 11.30
N MET A 67 2.07 -0.41 12.25
CA MET A 67 1.73 -1.77 12.65
C MET A 67 0.98 -1.75 13.98
N GLU A 68 0.49 -2.90 14.46
CA GLU A 68 -0.22 -2.96 15.74
C GLU A 68 0.55 -2.27 16.87
N GLY A 69 -0.17 -1.49 17.69
CA GLY A 69 0.41 -0.72 18.78
C GLY A 69 1.11 0.58 18.37
N ASP A 70 1.40 0.81 17.08
CA ASP A 70 1.97 2.09 16.63
C ASP A 70 0.98 3.24 16.83
N GLN A 71 1.49 4.39 17.25
CA GLN A 71 0.77 5.66 17.18
C GLN A 71 0.99 6.30 15.81
N VAL A 72 -0.10 6.54 15.07
CA VAL A 72 -0.07 7.17 13.76
C VAL A 72 -0.87 8.45 13.79
N THR A 73 -0.23 9.55 13.38
CA THR A 73 -0.86 10.85 13.19
C THR A 73 -1.12 11.07 11.71
N TYR A 74 -2.35 11.37 11.33
CA TYR A 74 -2.75 11.60 9.95
C TYR A 74 -3.63 12.84 9.80
N VAL A 75 -3.62 13.44 8.61
CA VAL A 75 -4.50 14.56 8.25
C VAL A 75 -5.90 14.05 7.91
N VAL A 76 -6.92 14.59 8.55
CA VAL A 76 -8.32 14.13 8.44
C VAL A 76 -8.94 14.52 7.10
N ASP A 77 -8.73 15.77 6.66
CA ASP A 77 -9.21 16.26 5.36
C ASP A 77 -8.14 17.11 4.67
N PRO A 78 -7.23 16.47 3.90
CA PRO A 78 -6.15 17.16 3.23
C PRO A 78 -6.59 18.26 2.27
N LYS A 79 -7.85 18.25 1.79
CA LYS A 79 -8.33 19.23 0.80
C LYS A 79 -8.81 20.52 1.45
N ASN A 80 -9.37 20.43 2.66
CA ASN A 80 -10.08 21.54 3.28
C ASN A 80 -9.54 21.93 4.66
N SER A 81 -8.67 21.12 5.30
CA SER A 81 -8.16 21.43 6.63
C SER A 81 -6.82 20.77 6.96
N ASP A 82 -5.99 21.45 7.74
CA ASP A 82 -4.75 20.89 8.30
C ASP A 82 -4.99 20.14 9.62
N ARG A 83 -6.22 19.70 9.88
CA ARG A 83 -6.56 19.02 11.14
C ARG A 83 -5.95 17.62 11.14
N CYS A 84 -5.06 17.39 12.11
CA CYS A 84 -4.49 16.08 12.37
C CYS A 84 -5.27 15.31 13.43
N LYS A 85 -5.28 13.98 13.32
CA LYS A 85 -5.75 13.06 14.35
C LYS A 85 -4.71 11.97 14.58
N THR A 86 -4.50 11.64 15.84
CA THR A 86 -3.64 10.52 16.23
C THR A 86 -4.49 9.33 16.63
N ILE A 87 -4.07 8.15 16.20
CA ILE A 87 -4.69 6.88 16.56
C ILE A 87 -3.63 5.87 16.98
N VAL A 88 -4.02 4.91 17.80
CA VAL A 88 -3.24 3.70 18.06
C VAL A 88 -3.76 2.60 17.15
N VAL A 89 -2.88 1.94 16.40
CA VAL A 89 -3.27 0.85 15.51
C VAL A 89 -3.71 -0.36 16.35
N PRO A 90 -4.95 -0.87 16.15
CA PRO A 90 -5.45 -2.02 16.91
C PRO A 90 -4.62 -3.29 16.70
N LYS A 91 -4.73 -4.22 17.65
CA LYS A 91 -4.11 -5.55 17.55
C LYS A 91 -4.53 -6.26 16.25
N GLY A 92 -3.57 -6.89 15.57
CA GLY A 92 -3.80 -7.61 14.30
C GLY A 92 -4.19 -6.73 13.12
N HIS A 93 -4.06 -5.40 13.23
CA HIS A 93 -4.33 -4.45 12.16
C HIS A 93 -3.07 -3.70 11.72
N VAL A 94 -3.17 -3.07 10.56
CA VAL A 94 -2.16 -2.18 9.99
C VAL A 94 -2.80 -0.87 9.54
N TRP A 95 -1.99 0.19 9.52
CA TRP A 95 -2.38 1.48 8.97
C TRP A 95 -1.66 1.71 7.65
N VAL A 96 -2.41 1.97 6.58
CA VAL A 96 -1.87 2.12 5.23
C VAL A 96 -2.31 3.44 4.60
N GLU A 97 -1.39 4.14 3.94
CA GLU A 97 -1.67 5.40 3.26
C GLU A 97 -1.08 5.40 1.85
N GLY A 98 -1.71 6.14 0.94
CA GLY A 98 -1.14 6.39 -0.38
C GLY A 98 -0.19 7.58 -0.37
N ASP A 99 0.85 7.52 -1.20
CA ASP A 99 1.83 8.61 -1.36
C ASP A 99 1.18 9.91 -1.90
N TYR A 100 0.02 9.83 -2.55
CA TYR A 100 -0.75 10.99 -3.00
C TYR A 100 -1.91 11.29 -2.06
N ILE A 101 -1.67 12.19 -1.10
CA ILE A 101 -2.60 12.46 0.00
C ILE A 101 -3.97 13.00 -0.42
N TYR A 102 -4.06 13.69 -1.56
CA TYR A 102 -5.28 14.38 -1.99
C TYR A 102 -6.27 13.49 -2.76
N ASP A 103 -5.87 12.29 -3.21
CA ASP A 103 -6.75 11.45 -4.03
C ASP A 103 -6.51 9.95 -3.85
N SER A 104 -6.13 9.59 -2.64
CA SER A 104 -5.96 8.21 -2.23
C SER A 104 -7.11 7.81 -1.32
N LYS A 105 -7.85 6.76 -1.69
CA LYS A 105 -8.71 6.02 -0.75
C LYS A 105 -7.83 5.07 0.06
N ASP A 106 -7.64 5.37 1.33
CA ASP A 106 -6.77 4.60 2.24
C ASP A 106 -7.27 4.61 3.70
N SER A 107 -6.42 4.27 4.66
CA SER A 107 -6.81 4.13 6.07
C SER A 107 -7.41 5.40 6.67
N ARG A 108 -7.12 6.58 6.12
CA ARG A 108 -7.77 7.83 6.54
C ARG A 108 -9.28 7.82 6.28
N ASN A 109 -9.73 7.06 5.27
CA ASN A 109 -11.14 6.94 4.90
C ASN A 109 -11.82 5.70 5.49
N PHE A 110 -11.14 4.55 5.51
CA PHE A 110 -11.75 3.27 5.96
C PHE A 110 -11.23 2.75 7.30
N GLY A 111 -10.24 3.40 7.90
CA GLY A 111 -9.64 3.00 9.16
C GLY A 111 -8.48 2.00 9.04
N ALA A 112 -8.13 1.40 10.17
CA ALA A 112 -7.09 0.37 10.22
C ALA A 112 -7.57 -0.90 9.49
N VAL A 113 -6.64 -1.57 8.80
CA VAL A 113 -6.93 -2.74 7.97
C VAL A 113 -6.51 -4.00 8.69
N PRO A 114 -7.33 -5.06 8.76
CA PRO A 114 -6.90 -6.35 9.26
C PRO A 114 -5.69 -6.88 8.49
N TYR A 115 -4.69 -7.41 9.19
CA TYR A 115 -3.47 -7.96 8.59
C TYR A 115 -3.78 -9.06 7.54
N GLY A 116 -4.86 -9.81 7.74
CA GLY A 116 -5.30 -10.86 6.82
C GLY A 116 -5.76 -10.38 5.44
N LEU A 117 -5.99 -9.08 5.24
CA LEU A 117 -6.30 -8.52 3.92
C LEU A 117 -5.05 -8.23 3.08
N LEU A 118 -3.86 -8.34 3.67
CA LEU A 118 -2.59 -8.17 2.96
C LEU A 118 -2.32 -9.37 2.05
N GLU A 119 -2.03 -9.09 0.78
CA GLU A 119 -1.84 -10.07 -0.29
C GLU A 119 -0.38 -10.22 -0.70
N GLY A 120 0.43 -9.17 -0.57
CA GLY A 120 1.86 -9.20 -0.86
C GLY A 120 2.59 -7.90 -0.49
N ARG A 121 3.92 -7.95 -0.46
CA ARG A 121 4.80 -6.78 -0.37
C ARG A 121 5.47 -6.53 -1.71
N ALA A 122 5.32 -5.34 -2.25
CA ALA A 122 6.08 -4.89 -3.41
C ALA A 122 7.47 -4.40 -2.97
N PHE A 123 8.52 -4.95 -3.58
CA PHE A 123 9.91 -4.65 -3.20
C PHE A 123 10.78 -4.20 -4.39
N TRP A 124 10.29 -4.34 -5.62
CA TRP A 124 11.03 -3.94 -6.81
C TRP A 124 10.10 -3.38 -7.88
N THR A 125 10.53 -2.36 -8.60
CA THR A 125 9.85 -1.85 -9.80
C THR A 125 10.60 -2.34 -11.02
N LEU A 126 9.92 -3.06 -11.92
CA LEU A 126 10.50 -3.59 -13.16
C LEU A 126 10.35 -2.61 -14.32
N LEU A 127 9.23 -1.90 -14.39
CA LEU A 127 8.95 -0.95 -15.47
C LEU A 127 8.20 0.27 -14.93
N PRO A 128 8.33 1.44 -15.59
CA PRO A 128 9.21 1.70 -16.76
C PRO A 128 10.70 1.73 -16.39
N ARG A 129 11.61 1.58 -17.38
CA ARG A 129 13.07 1.45 -17.15
C ARG A 129 13.69 2.59 -16.32
N LYS A 130 13.09 3.79 -16.38
CA LYS A 130 13.47 4.96 -15.57
C LYS A 130 13.26 4.77 -14.06
N ASP A 131 12.27 3.95 -13.70
CA ASP A 131 11.88 3.67 -12.31
C ASP A 131 12.36 2.27 -11.89
N PHE A 132 13.23 1.63 -12.70
CA PHE A 132 13.77 0.31 -12.39
C PHE A 132 14.67 0.37 -11.16
N GLY A 133 14.29 -0.35 -10.11
CA GLY A 133 15.06 -0.38 -8.87
C GLY A 133 14.30 -0.93 -7.68
N SER A 134 15.02 -1.05 -6.57
CA SER A 134 14.47 -1.49 -5.29
C SER A 134 13.51 -0.44 -4.72
N LEU A 135 12.33 -0.88 -4.29
CA LEU A 135 11.43 -0.08 -3.49
C LEU A 135 11.94 -0.10 -2.05
N ALA A 136 12.96 0.72 -1.78
CA ALA A 136 13.48 0.87 -0.43
C ALA A 136 12.35 1.37 0.50
N PRO A 137 12.23 0.81 1.72
CA PRO A 137 11.33 1.35 2.73
C PRO A 137 11.68 2.82 2.96
N LYS A 138 10.70 3.70 2.82
CA LYS A 138 10.90 5.11 3.19
C LYS A 138 10.88 5.20 4.72
N PRO A 139 11.84 5.91 5.34
CA PRO A 139 11.84 6.11 6.79
C PRO A 139 10.57 6.86 7.22
N LYS A 140 10.10 6.59 8.45
CA LYS A 140 9.02 7.37 9.08
C LYS A 140 9.53 8.82 9.21
N SER A 141 8.89 9.76 8.50
CA SER A 141 9.10 11.20 8.66
C SER A 141 8.36 11.73 9.87
#